data_AF-A0A2V6Q8Q4-F1
#
_entry.id   AF-A0A2V6Q8Q4-F1
#
_cell.length_a   1.000
_cell.length_b   1.000
_cell.length_c   1.000
_cell.angle_alpha   90.00
_cell.angle_beta   90.00
_cell.angle_gamma   90.00
#
_symmetry.space_group_name_H-M   'P 1'
#
loop_
_entity.id
_entity.type
_entity.pdbx_description
1 polymer ?
#
loop_
_entity_poly.entity_id
_entity_poly.type
_entity_poly.pdbx_seq_one_letter_code
_entity_poly.pdbx_strand_id
1 'polypeptide(L)'
;MMAPVMRTLVVLLALTLGACATEPRLGQPQDVVPDLRGTWQGTWGGAPVTLLVLEQGGTTRQGGISVGPWALTGAGLPALAGVLTFPSNGAPVSVNVKGRFGDWNGGLTLVIDALTQNGEQLVLTRLAEDRLTGTGTSRLRWEPQGPVELVKKPAS
;
A
#
# COMPACT_ATOMS: atom_id res chain seq x y z
N MET A 1 49.14 -7.59 20.39
CA MET A 1 48.53 -7.39 19.06
C MET A 1 47.44 -8.43 18.88
N MET A 2 46.17 -8.05 19.05
CA MET A 2 45.01 -8.93 18.85
C MET A 2 43.92 -8.16 18.10
N ALA A 3 43.79 -8.52 16.83
CA ALA A 3 42.65 -8.47 15.92
C ALA A 3 41.73 -7.22 15.88
N PRO A 4 41.76 -6.43 14.78
CA PRO A 4 40.73 -5.44 14.46
C PRO A 4 39.43 -6.09 13.90
N VAL A 5 39.29 -7.41 14.01
CA VAL A 5 38.23 -8.21 13.38
C VAL A 5 36.86 -8.01 14.05
N MET A 6 36.83 -7.69 15.34
CA MET A 6 35.59 -7.57 16.10
C MET A 6 34.77 -6.33 15.74
N ARG A 7 35.41 -5.29 15.22
CA ARG A 7 34.75 -4.02 14.85
C ARG A 7 34.00 -4.11 13.52
N THR A 8 34.46 -4.97 12.60
CA THR A 8 33.83 -5.18 11.29
C THR A 8 32.55 -6.03 11.40
N LEU A 9 32.49 -6.95 12.37
CA LEU A 9 31.33 -7.82 12.57
C LEU A 9 30.08 -7.06 13.06
N VAL A 10 30.27 -6.01 13.88
CA VAL A 10 29.17 -5.21 14.44
C VAL A 10 28.49 -4.35 13.37
N VAL A 11 29.25 -3.83 12.40
CA VAL A 11 28.68 -3.03 11.30
C VAL A 11 27.84 -3.88 10.35
N LEU A 12 28.25 -5.12 10.10
CA LEU A 12 27.48 -6.07 9.27
C LEU A 12 26.19 -6.55 9.95
N LEU A 13 26.17 -6.69 11.28
CA LEU A 13 24.95 -7.09 12.01
C LEU A 13 23.93 -5.94 12.16
N ALA A 14 24.39 -4.68 12.16
CA ALA A 14 23.51 -3.51 12.18
C ALA A 14 22.79 -3.29 10.83
N LEU A 15 23.38 -3.75 9.72
CA LEU A 15 22.79 -3.62 8.38
C LEU A 15 21.74 -4.69 8.05
N THR A 16 21.67 -5.81 8.79
CA THR A 16 20.71 -6.89 8.50
C THR A 16 19.33 -6.70 9.14
N LEU A 17 19.16 -5.70 10.03
CA LEU A 17 17.90 -5.41 10.73
C LEU A 17 17.00 -4.41 9.98
N GLY A 18 17.43 -3.88 8.83
CA GLY A 18 16.80 -2.75 8.15
C GLY A 18 15.62 -3.07 7.22
N ALA A 19 15.13 -4.31 7.15
CA ALA A 19 14.11 -4.67 6.17
C ALA A 19 12.97 -5.55 6.73
N CYS A 20 12.58 -5.33 7.99
CA CYS A 20 11.19 -5.61 8.34
C CYS A 20 10.38 -4.44 7.78
N ALA A 21 9.81 -4.61 6.58
CA ALA A 21 8.83 -3.68 6.03
C ALA A 21 7.65 -3.59 7.02
N THR A 22 7.74 -2.62 7.94
CA THR A 22 6.73 -2.39 8.95
C THR A 22 5.58 -1.73 8.23
N GLU A 23 4.47 -2.44 8.14
CA GLU A 23 3.24 -1.92 7.56
C GLU A 23 2.89 -0.56 8.21
N PRO A 24 2.55 0.48 7.43
CA PRO A 24 2.24 1.79 7.99
C PRO A 24 1.13 1.70 9.03
N ARG A 25 1.42 2.11 10.27
CA ARG A 25 0.38 2.34 11.28
C ARG A 25 -0.29 3.66 10.96
N LEU A 26 -1.54 3.58 10.51
CA LEU A 26 -2.31 4.72 10.09
C LEU A 26 -3.09 5.29 11.28
N GLY A 27 -3.05 6.61 11.42
CA GLY A 27 -3.95 7.36 12.30
C GLY A 27 -5.32 7.53 11.66
N GLN A 28 -6.28 8.01 12.45
CA GLN A 28 -7.55 8.50 11.90
C GLN A 28 -7.28 9.69 10.98
N PRO A 29 -7.86 9.74 9.77
CA PRO A 29 -7.77 10.92 8.91
C PRO A 29 -8.22 12.19 9.63
N GLN A 30 -7.39 13.22 9.64
CA GLN A 30 -7.78 14.57 10.06
C GLN A 30 -8.34 15.40 8.89
N ASP A 31 -7.90 15.08 7.66
CA ASP A 31 -8.34 15.73 6.44
C ASP A 31 -9.56 15.04 5.81
N VAL A 32 -10.24 15.76 4.91
CA VAL A 32 -11.34 15.22 4.11
C VAL A 32 -10.80 14.15 3.16
N VAL A 33 -11.41 12.96 3.21
CA VAL A 33 -11.08 11.86 2.28
C VAL A 33 -11.73 12.14 0.92
N PRO A 34 -10.94 12.28 -0.17
CA PRO A 34 -11.49 12.55 -1.50
C PRO A 34 -12.21 11.31 -2.07
N ASP A 35 -13.21 11.52 -2.93
CA ASP A 35 -13.86 10.41 -3.65
C ASP A 35 -12.98 9.88 -4.80
N LEU A 36 -12.43 8.69 -4.60
CA LEU A 36 -11.54 8.04 -5.56
C LEU A 36 -12.24 7.01 -6.45
N ARG A 37 -13.57 6.89 -6.40
CA ARG A 37 -14.29 5.95 -7.28
C ARG A 37 -14.00 6.20 -8.76
N GLY A 38 -13.98 5.10 -9.53
CA GLY A 38 -13.72 5.10 -10.97
C GLY A 38 -12.39 4.47 -11.35
N THR A 39 -11.99 4.69 -12.59
CA THR A 39 -10.80 4.07 -13.19
C THR A 39 -9.60 4.99 -13.09
N TRP A 40 -8.48 4.41 -12.68
CA TRP A 40 -7.17 5.06 -12.57
C TRP A 40 -6.15 4.27 -13.38
N GLN A 41 -5.29 4.95 -14.13
CA GLN A 41 -4.24 4.30 -14.91
C GLN A 41 -2.92 5.04 -14.78
N GLY A 42 -1.83 4.29 -14.85
CA GLY A 42 -0.50 4.87 -14.92
C GLY A 42 0.58 3.81 -14.79
N THR A 43 1.56 4.05 -13.92
CA THR A 43 2.71 3.16 -13.77
C THR A 43 2.98 2.76 -12.32
N TRP A 44 3.53 1.57 -12.15
CA TRP A 44 4.10 1.06 -10.91
C TRP A 44 5.47 0.46 -11.24
N GLY A 45 6.54 1.06 -10.73
CA GLY A 45 7.91 0.66 -11.09
C GLY A 45 8.22 0.78 -12.58
N GLY A 46 7.51 1.67 -13.29
CA GLY A 46 7.56 1.80 -14.76
C GLY A 46 6.69 0.79 -15.52
N ALA A 47 6.13 -0.22 -14.87
CA ALA A 47 5.18 -1.16 -15.49
C ALA A 47 3.76 -0.56 -15.52
N PRO A 48 2.96 -0.82 -16.58
CA PRO A 48 1.60 -0.30 -16.67
C PRO A 48 0.72 -0.89 -15.57
N VAL A 49 -0.07 -0.04 -14.92
CA VAL A 49 -1.03 -0.46 -13.87
C VAL A 49 -2.36 0.24 -14.05
N THR A 50 -3.44 -0.49 -13.78
CA THR A 50 -4.80 0.04 -13.72
C THR A 50 -5.41 -0.27 -12.37
N LEU A 51 -6.03 0.70 -11.74
CA LEU A 51 -6.81 0.54 -10.52
C LEU A 51 -8.26 0.95 -10.82
N LEU A 52 -9.19 0.03 -10.63
CA LEU A 52 -10.62 0.30 -10.68
C LEU A 52 -11.14 0.34 -9.24
N VAL A 53 -11.53 1.52 -8.76
CA VAL A 53 -12.15 1.69 -7.46
C VAL A 53 -13.67 1.56 -7.61
N LEU A 54 -14.23 0.50 -7.03
CA LEU A 54 -15.64 0.15 -7.15
C LEU A 54 -16.44 0.72 -5.98
N GLU A 55 -15.92 0.54 -4.78
CA GLU A 55 -16.59 0.92 -3.55
C GLU A 55 -15.66 1.82 -2.74
N GLN A 56 -16.24 2.87 -2.15
CA GLN A 56 -15.56 3.71 -1.16
C GLN A 56 -16.59 4.08 -0.11
N GLY A 57 -16.33 3.69 1.14
CA GLY A 57 -17.29 3.85 2.22
C GLY A 57 -17.11 2.79 3.29
N GLY A 58 -17.85 2.93 4.38
CA GLY A 58 -17.68 2.10 5.57
C GLY A 58 -16.30 2.26 6.20
N THR A 59 -15.92 1.32 7.06
CA THR A 59 -14.61 1.32 7.70
C THR A 59 -13.98 -0.07 7.70
N THR A 60 -12.68 -0.14 7.43
CA THR A 60 -11.88 -1.34 7.69
C THR A 60 -11.06 -1.14 8.96
N ARG A 61 -10.89 -2.19 9.74
CA ARG A 61 -10.15 -2.12 11.01
C ARG A 61 -8.67 -2.33 10.75
N GLN A 62 -7.83 -1.50 11.35
CA GLN A 62 -6.39 -1.73 11.40
C GLN A 62 -5.97 -2.15 12.80
N GLY A 63 -5.40 -3.37 12.89
CA GLY A 63 -4.98 -3.97 14.15
C GLY A 63 -6.12 -4.16 15.15
N GLY A 64 -5.73 -4.46 16.40
CA GLY A 64 -6.67 -4.64 17.51
C GLY A 64 -6.99 -6.09 17.85
N ILE A 65 -7.67 -6.26 18.97
CA ILE A 65 -8.09 -7.56 19.50
C ILE A 65 -9.55 -7.76 19.12
N SER A 66 -9.84 -8.95 18.59
CA SER A 66 -11.20 -9.37 18.25
C SER A 66 -11.59 -10.59 19.07
N VAL A 67 -12.84 -10.65 19.53
CA VAL A 67 -13.43 -11.82 20.19
C VAL A 67 -14.68 -12.22 19.42
N GLY A 68 -14.58 -13.32 18.66
CA GLY A 68 -15.62 -13.71 17.71
C GLY A 68 -15.84 -12.61 16.65
N PRO A 69 -17.08 -12.22 16.33
CA PRO A 69 -17.36 -11.16 15.36
C PRO A 69 -17.16 -9.74 15.93
N TRP A 70 -16.82 -9.59 17.21
CA TRP A 70 -16.73 -8.29 17.89
C TRP A 70 -15.28 -7.81 17.97
N ALA A 71 -15.02 -6.63 17.42
CA ALA A 71 -13.74 -5.94 17.61
C ALA A 71 -13.77 -5.18 18.93
N LEU A 72 -12.81 -5.48 19.82
CA LEU A 72 -12.66 -4.80 21.11
C LEU A 72 -11.78 -3.55 20.99
N THR A 73 -10.80 -3.58 20.09
CA THR A 73 -9.87 -2.47 19.82
C THR A 73 -9.57 -2.39 18.32
N GLY A 74 -8.89 -1.31 17.89
CA GLY A 74 -8.55 -1.08 16.48
C GLY A 74 -9.34 0.06 15.87
N ALA A 75 -8.63 0.96 15.17
CA ALA A 75 -9.24 2.14 14.57
C ALA A 75 -10.03 1.71 13.32
N GLY A 76 -11.27 2.19 13.19
CA GLY A 76 -12.06 2.03 11.97
C GLY A 76 -11.62 3.09 10.99
N LEU A 77 -10.92 2.71 9.93
CA LEU A 77 -10.40 3.62 8.92
C LEU A 77 -11.32 3.61 7.70
N PRO A 78 -11.63 4.76 7.08
CA PRO A 78 -12.39 4.80 5.85
C PRO A 78 -11.79 3.82 4.83
N ALA A 79 -12.66 3.05 4.17
CA ALA A 79 -12.23 1.96 3.32
C ALA A 79 -12.60 2.18 1.85
N LEU A 80 -11.86 1.49 0.98
CA LEU A 80 -12.25 1.29 -0.41
C LEU A 80 -12.04 -0.17 -0.82
N ALA A 81 -12.72 -0.59 -1.87
CA ALA A 81 -12.49 -1.87 -2.53
C ALA A 81 -12.51 -1.70 -4.05
N GLY A 82 -11.80 -2.59 -4.73
CA GLY A 82 -11.63 -2.47 -6.17
C GLY A 82 -10.85 -3.62 -6.80
N VAL A 83 -10.38 -3.38 -8.01
CA VAL A 83 -9.54 -4.31 -8.78
C VAL A 83 -8.26 -3.59 -9.20
N LEU A 84 -7.12 -4.24 -8.98
CA LEU A 84 -5.82 -3.81 -9.46
C LEU A 84 -5.37 -4.74 -10.58
N THR A 85 -4.98 -4.16 -11.71
CA THR A 85 -4.44 -4.87 -12.86
C THR A 85 -3.00 -4.43 -13.09
N PHE A 86 -2.07 -5.36 -13.12
CA PHE A 86 -0.63 -5.11 -13.30
C PHE A 86 0.03 -6.31 -14.00
N PRO A 87 1.23 -6.17 -14.58
CA PRO A 87 1.93 -7.30 -15.18
C PRO A 87 2.57 -8.19 -14.10
N SER A 88 2.35 -9.49 -14.19
CA SER A 88 3.10 -10.51 -13.45
C SER A 88 3.67 -11.49 -14.45
N ASN A 89 5.00 -11.69 -14.44
CA ASN A 89 5.72 -12.53 -15.40
C ASN A 89 5.39 -12.20 -16.87
N GLY A 90 5.26 -10.90 -17.19
CA GLY A 90 4.99 -10.40 -18.55
C GLY A 90 3.53 -10.47 -19.00
N ALA A 91 2.61 -11.07 -18.22
CA ALA A 91 1.19 -11.13 -18.52
C ALA A 91 0.38 -10.22 -17.59
N PRO A 92 -0.69 -9.54 -18.06
CA PRO A 92 -1.56 -8.78 -17.19
C PRO A 92 -2.35 -9.73 -16.27
N VAL A 93 -2.29 -9.47 -14.96
CA VAL A 93 -3.10 -10.13 -13.93
C VAL A 93 -4.01 -9.10 -13.29
N SER A 94 -5.24 -9.52 -12.94
CA SER A 94 -6.21 -8.66 -12.24
C SER A 94 -6.60 -9.31 -10.92
N VAL A 95 -6.52 -8.54 -9.85
CA VAL A 95 -6.74 -9.02 -8.49
C VAL A 95 -7.62 -8.06 -7.72
N ASN A 96 -8.46 -8.59 -6.83
CA ASN A 96 -9.24 -7.76 -5.94
C ASN A 96 -8.32 -7.07 -4.93
N VAL A 97 -8.68 -5.86 -4.52
CA VAL A 97 -7.94 -5.10 -3.52
C VAL A 97 -8.84 -4.57 -2.43
N LYS A 98 -8.26 -4.34 -1.25
CA LYS A 98 -8.85 -3.53 -0.19
C LYS A 98 -7.94 -2.37 0.10
N GLY A 99 -8.51 -1.19 0.26
CA GLY A 99 -7.77 0.00 0.67
C GLY A 99 -8.29 0.60 1.96
N ARG A 100 -7.42 1.37 2.61
CA ARG A 100 -7.73 2.11 3.83
C ARG A 100 -7.06 3.48 3.80
N PHE A 101 -7.83 4.48 4.19
CA PHE A 101 -7.35 5.85 4.34
C PHE A 101 -6.98 6.11 5.80
N GLY A 102 -5.87 6.78 6.01
CA GLY A 102 -5.46 7.24 7.33
C GLY A 102 -4.24 8.11 7.28
N ASP A 103 -3.96 8.79 8.38
CA ASP A 103 -2.83 9.71 8.45
C ASP A 103 -1.54 8.94 8.71
N TRP A 104 -0.52 9.23 7.90
CA TRP A 104 0.82 8.69 8.07
C TRP A 104 1.86 9.76 7.70
N ASN A 105 2.90 9.90 8.54
CA ASN A 105 3.91 10.95 8.40
C ASN A 105 3.34 12.37 8.25
N GLY A 106 2.20 12.66 8.90
CA GLY A 106 1.58 13.98 8.90
C GLY A 106 0.71 14.31 7.69
N GLY A 107 0.35 13.33 6.85
CA GLY A 107 -0.57 13.55 5.74
C GLY A 107 -1.47 12.36 5.45
N LEU A 108 -2.59 12.65 4.79
CA LEU A 108 -3.54 11.64 4.34
C LEU A 108 -2.88 10.63 3.41
N THR A 109 -2.91 9.36 3.79
CA THR A 109 -2.30 8.24 3.07
C THR A 109 -3.37 7.19 2.77
N LEU A 110 -3.30 6.63 1.57
CA LEU A 110 -4.09 5.47 1.17
C LEU A 110 -3.16 4.26 1.04
N VAL A 111 -3.42 3.22 1.84
CA VAL A 111 -2.77 1.91 1.68
C VAL A 111 -3.73 0.98 0.97
N ILE A 112 -3.30 0.37 -0.13
CA ILE A 112 -4.05 -0.63 -0.91
C ILE A 112 -3.32 -1.95 -0.81
N ASP A 113 -4.01 -2.98 -0.31
CA ASP A 113 -3.52 -4.36 -0.24
C ASP A 113 -4.21 -5.20 -1.32
N ALA A 114 -3.42 -5.88 -2.13
CA ALA A 114 -3.94 -6.88 -3.04
C ALA A 114 -4.33 -8.16 -2.29
N LEU A 115 -5.48 -8.71 -2.62
CA LEU A 115 -6.00 -9.95 -2.04
C LEU A 115 -5.39 -11.17 -2.75
N THR A 116 -4.07 -11.28 -2.66
CA THR A 116 -3.28 -12.38 -3.24
C THR A 116 -2.35 -12.98 -2.16
N GLN A 117 -1.67 -14.07 -2.49
CA GLN A 117 -0.64 -14.66 -1.63
C GLN A 117 0.72 -13.94 -1.74
N ASN A 118 0.89 -13.11 -2.77
CA ASN A 118 2.16 -12.46 -3.12
C ASN A 118 2.38 -11.15 -2.35
N GLY A 119 1.35 -10.64 -1.67
CA GLY A 119 1.46 -9.53 -0.74
C GLY A 119 1.79 -8.21 -1.42
N GLU A 120 1.22 -7.95 -2.59
CA GLU A 120 1.33 -6.67 -3.26
C GLU A 120 0.64 -5.57 -2.43
N GLN A 121 1.35 -4.47 -2.23
CA GLN A 121 0.84 -3.31 -1.48
C GLN A 121 1.23 -2.02 -2.18
N LEU A 122 0.29 -1.10 -2.30
CA LEU A 122 0.54 0.29 -2.72
C LEU A 122 0.33 1.23 -1.53
N VAL A 123 1.27 2.13 -1.28
CA VAL A 123 1.18 3.20 -0.28
C VAL A 123 1.21 4.53 -1.01
N LEU A 124 0.04 5.17 -1.10
CA LEU A 124 -0.20 6.40 -1.85
C LEU A 124 -0.30 7.58 -0.88
N THR A 125 0.62 8.54 -0.99
CA THR A 125 0.77 9.65 -0.04
C THR A 125 0.36 11.01 -0.61
N ARG A 126 0.13 11.10 -1.91
CA ARG A 126 -0.48 12.26 -2.55
C ARG A 126 -1.77 11.82 -3.22
N LEU A 127 -2.89 12.26 -2.65
CA LEU A 127 -4.24 11.91 -3.09
C LEU A 127 -4.93 13.17 -3.63
N ALA A 128 -4.83 13.42 -4.92
CA ALA A 128 -5.56 14.48 -5.60
C ALA A 128 -6.75 13.89 -6.38
N GLU A 129 -7.72 14.73 -6.73
CA GLU A 129 -8.93 14.31 -7.46
C GLU A 129 -8.63 13.64 -8.80
N ASP A 130 -7.52 14.00 -9.46
CA ASP A 130 -7.12 13.53 -10.77
C ASP A 130 -5.82 12.72 -10.76
N ARG A 131 -5.08 12.70 -9.64
CA ARG A 131 -3.76 12.07 -9.55
C ARG A 131 -3.49 11.43 -8.19
N LEU A 132 -2.99 10.19 -8.21
CA LEU A 132 -2.47 9.51 -7.02
C LEU A 132 -0.99 9.19 -7.23
N THR A 133 -0.16 9.46 -6.22
CA THR A 133 1.26 9.06 -6.26
C THR A 133 1.72 8.44 -4.96
N GLY A 134 2.70 7.54 -5.06
CA GLY A 134 3.31 6.89 -3.91
C GLY A 134 4.30 5.82 -4.30
N THR A 135 4.33 4.74 -3.54
CA THR A 135 5.20 3.58 -3.78
C THR A 135 4.42 2.29 -3.70
N GLY A 136 4.93 1.24 -4.32
CA GLY A 136 4.35 -0.09 -4.23
C GLY A 136 5.41 -1.17 -4.14
N THR A 137 5.07 -2.26 -3.46
CA THR A 137 5.95 -3.40 -3.19
C THR A 137 5.23 -4.70 -3.54
N SER A 138 6.02 -5.72 -3.86
CA SER A 138 5.56 -7.11 -3.97
C SER A 138 6.60 -8.02 -3.29
N ARG A 139 6.22 -9.24 -2.92
CA ARG A 139 7.20 -10.25 -2.49
C ARG A 139 7.91 -10.91 -3.68
N LEU A 140 7.27 -10.92 -4.86
CA LEU A 140 7.80 -11.55 -6.05
C LEU A 140 8.66 -10.57 -6.83
N ARG A 141 9.86 -11.01 -7.23
CA ARG A 141 10.84 -10.15 -7.92
C ARG A 141 10.48 -9.85 -9.38
N TRP A 142 9.59 -10.64 -9.98
CA TRP A 142 9.11 -10.46 -11.35
C TRP A 142 7.80 -9.65 -11.42
N GLU A 143 7.33 -9.16 -10.27
CA GLU A 143 6.23 -8.22 -10.18
C GLU A 143 6.77 -6.79 -9.98
N PRO A 144 5.96 -5.76 -10.28
CA PRO A 144 6.44 -4.39 -10.24
C PRO A 144 6.79 -3.96 -8.82
N GLN A 145 7.78 -3.07 -8.69
CA GLN A 145 8.27 -2.53 -7.43
C GLN A 145 8.67 -1.06 -7.61
N GLY A 146 8.51 -0.22 -6.59
CA GLY A 146 9.00 1.16 -6.59
C GLY A 146 7.88 2.20 -6.80
N PRO A 147 8.16 3.34 -7.47
CA PRO A 147 7.22 4.45 -7.58
C PRO A 147 5.90 4.06 -8.23
N VAL A 148 4.80 4.65 -7.76
CA VAL A 148 3.46 4.49 -8.33
C VAL A 148 2.92 5.86 -8.69
N GLU A 149 2.44 5.99 -9.92
CA GLU A 149 1.72 7.17 -10.40
C GLU A 149 0.47 6.73 -11.13
N LEU A 150 -0.68 7.26 -10.72
CA LEU A 150 -1.99 6.95 -11.30
C LEU A 150 -2.71 8.25 -11.63
N VAL A 151 -3.38 8.27 -12.78
CA VAL A 151 -4.19 9.39 -13.25
C VAL A 151 -5.62 8.93 -13.45
N LYS A 152 -6.59 9.71 -12.98
CA LYS A 152 -8.01 9.41 -13.11
C LYS A 152 -8.40 9.43 -14.59
N LYS A 153 -9.17 8.44 -15.00
CA LYS A 153 -9.74 8.38 -16.34
C LYS A 153 -11.17 8.91 -16.29
N PRO A 154 -11.58 9.71 -17.30
CA PRO A 154 -12.97 10.12 -17.42
C PRO A 154 -13.85 8.87 -17.59
N ALA A 155 -15.07 8.94 -17.05
CA ALA A 155 -16.07 7.91 -17.32
C ALA A 155 -16.42 7.97 -18.81
N SER A 156 -16.27 6.84 -19.50
CA SER A 156 -16.69 6.66 -20.90
C SER A 156 -18.18 6.37 -21.00
#